data_AF-A0A7Y2AEJ6-F1
#
_entry.id   AF-A0A7Y2AEJ6-F1
#
_cell.length_a   1.000
_cell.length_b   1.000
_cell.length_c   1.000
_cell.angle_alpha   90.00
_cell.angle_beta   90.00
_cell.angle_gamma   90.00
#
_symmetry.space_group_name_H-M   'P 1'
#
loop_
_entity.id
_entity.type
_entity.pdbx_description
1 polymer ?
#
loop_
_entity_poly.entity_id
_entity_poly.type
_entity_poly.pdbx_seq_one_letter_code
_entity_poly.pdbx_strand_id
1 'polypeptide(L)'
;MIDELKMLLRVMVATLCLGFGCVVARADELSFNRDIRPILSDTCFYCHGPDAAHREADLRLDIESVAKDYAIVPGEIDESEFIARIVSDDPDTLMPPPDSGKSLTAEQIELLKQWVRQGAPYEAYWAYVQPIKPSSPTVSDRAWSRDRADDFVLSTLDQRGMTPSVGADPATLIRRVTFDLTGLPPTPHQVARFVADPSPAAYRKHVDRLLASPAYGERMAIYWLDLVRFADTVGYHGDQDHSITPYRDYVIDALNDNMPLDQFAREQIAGDLLPDPTTDQLVASGYNRLLQTSHEGGVQPKEYLAIYAADRIRNFSEVWMGATVGCAQCHDHKYDP
;
A
#
# COMPACT_ATOMS: atom_id res chain seq x y z
N MET A 1 12.82 -62.95 -37.91
CA MET A 1 11.96 -61.84 -38.42
C MET A 1 10.71 -61.60 -37.57
N ILE A 2 10.02 -62.61 -37.04
CA ILE A 2 8.80 -62.40 -36.23
C ILE A 2 9.10 -61.98 -34.77
N ASP A 3 10.23 -62.41 -34.20
CA ASP A 3 10.57 -62.09 -32.81
C ASP A 3 11.19 -60.69 -32.63
N GLU A 4 11.91 -60.16 -33.61
CA GLU A 4 12.40 -58.77 -33.58
C GLU A 4 11.27 -57.75 -33.70
N LEU A 5 10.22 -58.07 -34.46
CA LEU A 5 9.06 -57.19 -34.61
C LEU A 5 8.23 -57.08 -33.32
N LYS A 6 8.18 -58.16 -32.51
CA LYS A 6 7.49 -58.14 -31.21
C LYS A 6 8.27 -57.36 -30.14
N MET A 7 9.60 -57.31 -30.24
CA MET A 7 10.43 -56.55 -29.32
C MET A 7 10.34 -55.04 -29.60
N LEU A 8 10.34 -54.64 -30.87
CA LEU A 8 10.12 -53.24 -31.27
C LEU A 8 8.73 -52.71 -30.90
N LEU A 9 7.67 -53.54 -31.02
CA LEU A 9 6.31 -53.13 -30.66
C LEU A 9 6.12 -52.96 -29.13
N ARG A 10 6.83 -53.74 -28.31
CA ARG A 10 6.80 -53.60 -26.84
C ARG A 10 7.57 -52.37 -26.35
N VAL A 11 8.65 -51.99 -27.04
CA VAL A 11 9.40 -50.76 -26.73
C VAL A 11 8.61 -49.51 -27.15
N MET A 12 7.87 -49.56 -28.26
CA MET A 12 7.02 -48.43 -28.68
C MET A 12 5.84 -48.17 -27.75
N VAL A 13 5.22 -49.20 -27.16
CA VAL A 13 4.08 -49.01 -26.23
C VAL A 13 4.58 -48.57 -24.84
N ALA A 14 5.76 -49.01 -24.40
CA ALA A 14 6.34 -48.55 -23.13
C ALA A 14 6.85 -47.09 -23.18
N THR A 15 7.16 -46.56 -24.37
CA THR A 15 7.64 -45.17 -24.53
C THR A 15 6.49 -44.17 -24.69
N LEU A 16 5.26 -44.63 -25.00
CA LEU A 16 4.11 -43.74 -25.21
C LEU A 16 3.35 -43.38 -23.90
N CYS A 17 3.68 -44.01 -22.77
CA CYS A 17 3.01 -43.75 -21.47
C CYS A 17 3.85 -42.92 -20.48
N LEU A 18 5.03 -42.43 -20.86
CA LEU A 18 5.90 -41.58 -20.02
C LEU A 18 5.81 -40.07 -20.32
N GLY A 19 4.90 -39.66 -21.21
CA GLY A 19 4.80 -38.28 -21.70
C GLY A 19 3.68 -37.43 -21.11
N PHE A 20 2.82 -37.99 -20.25
CA PHE A 20 1.89 -37.17 -19.45
C PHE A 20 2.54 -36.90 -18.11
N GLY A 21 3.49 -35.96 -18.12
CA GLY A 21 3.84 -35.25 -16.90
C GLY A 21 2.55 -34.65 -16.37
N CYS A 22 2.01 -35.24 -15.31
CA CYS A 22 1.03 -34.57 -14.48
C CYS A 22 1.74 -33.32 -14.00
N VAL A 23 1.47 -32.18 -14.67
CA VAL A 23 1.72 -30.88 -14.09
C VAL A 23 0.76 -30.86 -12.90
N VAL A 24 1.24 -31.34 -11.75
CA VAL A 24 0.66 -30.99 -10.48
C VAL A 24 0.80 -29.48 -10.48
N ALA A 25 -0.28 -28.78 -10.85
CA ALA A 25 -0.39 -27.38 -10.58
C ALA A 25 -0.09 -27.28 -9.09
N ARG A 26 1.07 -26.72 -8.76
CA ARG A 26 1.36 -26.35 -7.38
C ARG A 26 0.23 -25.41 -7.05
N ALA A 27 -0.75 -25.89 -6.29
CA ALA A 27 -1.82 -25.04 -5.78
C ALA A 27 -1.09 -23.84 -5.20
N ASP A 28 -1.41 -22.63 -5.70
CA ASP A 28 -0.70 -21.44 -5.28
C ASP A 28 -0.65 -21.44 -3.75
N GLU A 29 0.55 -21.30 -3.22
CA GLU A 29 0.78 -21.37 -1.78
C GLU A 29 -0.07 -20.27 -1.14
N LEU A 30 -0.90 -20.66 -0.16
CA LEU A 30 -1.81 -19.71 0.48
C LEU A 30 -0.96 -18.67 1.19
N SER A 31 -1.27 -17.41 0.97
CA SER A 31 -0.68 -16.32 1.73
C SER A 31 -1.61 -15.95 2.87
N PHE A 32 -1.06 -15.90 4.08
CA PHE A 32 -1.83 -15.50 5.25
C PHE A 32 -2.37 -14.07 5.08
N ASN A 33 -1.55 -13.13 4.59
CA ASN A 33 -2.00 -11.75 4.39
C ASN A 33 -3.08 -11.59 3.33
N ARG A 34 -2.99 -12.33 2.23
CA ARG A 34 -3.90 -12.21 1.09
C ARG A 34 -5.19 -13.00 1.28
N ASP A 35 -5.07 -14.25 1.74
CA ASP A 35 -6.16 -15.22 1.66
C ASP A 35 -6.84 -15.45 3.02
N ILE A 36 -6.12 -15.32 4.15
CA ILE A 36 -6.60 -15.77 5.47
C ILE A 36 -6.93 -14.61 6.40
N ARG A 37 -6.00 -13.67 6.59
CA ARG A 37 -6.17 -12.51 7.48
C ARG A 37 -7.43 -11.71 7.17
N PRO A 38 -7.83 -11.45 5.90
CA PRO A 38 -9.08 -10.74 5.63
C PRO A 38 -10.31 -11.48 6.14
N ILE A 39 -10.32 -12.81 6.06
CA ILE A 39 -11.41 -13.65 6.58
C ILE A 39 -11.47 -13.53 8.11
N LEU A 40 -10.34 -13.74 8.79
CA LEU A 40 -10.25 -13.67 10.25
C LEU A 40 -10.58 -12.26 10.77
N SER A 41 -10.13 -11.23 10.08
CA SER A 41 -10.40 -9.84 10.45
C SER A 41 -11.87 -9.48 10.34
N ASP A 42 -12.58 -9.96 9.32
CA ASP A 42 -14.00 -9.65 9.13
C ASP A 42 -14.92 -10.47 10.03
N THR A 43 -14.52 -11.71 10.36
CA THR A 43 -15.41 -12.69 10.99
C THR A 43 -15.02 -13.13 12.40
N CYS A 44 -13.76 -12.97 12.81
CA CYS A 44 -13.25 -13.54 14.06
C CYS A 44 -12.68 -12.52 15.04
N PHE A 45 -11.93 -11.51 14.57
CA PHE A 45 -11.13 -10.63 15.44
C PHE A 45 -11.93 -9.69 16.35
N TYR A 46 -13.24 -9.54 16.11
CA TYR A 46 -14.09 -8.79 17.03
C TYR A 46 -14.14 -9.44 18.43
N CYS A 47 -14.36 -10.77 18.49
CA CYS A 47 -14.41 -11.54 19.75
C CYS A 47 -13.07 -12.20 20.08
N HIS A 48 -12.22 -12.52 19.09
CA HIS A 48 -10.97 -13.25 19.29
C HIS A 48 -9.73 -12.49 18.78
N GLY A 49 -9.73 -11.17 18.98
CA GLY A 49 -8.67 -10.27 18.53
C GLY A 49 -8.15 -9.32 19.60
N PRO A 50 -7.56 -8.17 19.21
CA PRO A 50 -6.78 -7.32 20.09
C PRO A 50 -7.57 -6.64 21.20
N ASP A 51 -8.87 -6.39 21.04
CA ASP A 51 -9.67 -5.68 22.03
C ASP A 51 -10.00 -6.54 23.25
N ALA A 52 -9.39 -6.22 24.39
CA ALA A 52 -9.64 -6.91 25.65
C ALA A 52 -11.07 -6.74 26.17
N ALA A 53 -11.77 -5.65 25.81
CA ALA A 53 -13.13 -5.40 26.32
C ALA A 53 -14.20 -6.29 25.66
N HIS A 54 -13.95 -6.79 24.46
CA HIS A 54 -14.85 -7.68 23.72
C HIS A 54 -14.29 -9.11 23.58
N ARG A 55 -13.12 -9.38 24.17
CA ARG A 55 -12.44 -10.66 23.98
C ARG A 55 -13.16 -11.79 24.70
N GLU A 56 -13.42 -12.86 23.97
CA GLU A 56 -14.01 -14.09 24.46
C GLU A 56 -12.95 -15.18 24.59
N ALA A 57 -13.09 -16.00 25.64
CA ALA A 57 -12.21 -17.14 25.95
C ALA A 57 -10.71 -16.81 26.04
N ASP A 58 -10.35 -15.54 26.23
CA ASP A 58 -8.97 -15.02 26.18
C ASP A 58 -8.21 -15.37 24.88
N LEU A 59 -8.91 -15.84 23.84
CA LEU A 59 -8.32 -16.31 22.60
C LEU A 59 -7.90 -15.13 21.71
N ARG A 60 -6.69 -15.23 21.14
CA ARG A 60 -6.12 -14.27 20.20
C ARG A 60 -5.76 -14.96 18.90
N LEU A 61 -6.68 -14.96 17.93
CA LEU A 61 -6.45 -15.52 16.60
C LEU A 61 -5.52 -14.65 15.74
N ASP A 62 -5.31 -13.40 16.14
CA ASP A 62 -4.36 -12.47 15.52
C ASP A 62 -2.91 -12.70 15.94
N ILE A 63 -2.66 -13.47 17.02
CA ILE A 63 -1.33 -13.84 17.50
C ILE A 63 -1.09 -15.32 17.26
N GLU A 64 -0.12 -15.65 16.40
CA GLU A 64 0.19 -17.03 16.00
C GLU A 64 0.38 -17.98 17.18
N SER A 65 1.20 -17.62 18.16
CA SER A 65 1.51 -18.49 19.29
C SER A 65 0.27 -18.80 20.12
N VAL A 66 -0.59 -17.81 20.37
CA VAL A 66 -1.82 -18.00 21.13
C VAL A 66 -2.82 -18.83 20.33
N ALA A 67 -2.98 -18.56 19.03
CA ALA A 67 -3.87 -19.33 18.18
C ALA A 67 -3.48 -20.81 18.14
N LYS A 68 -2.17 -21.11 18.06
CA LYS A 68 -1.63 -22.48 17.99
C LYS A 68 -1.66 -23.20 19.34
N ASP A 69 -1.46 -22.48 20.44
CA ASP A 69 -1.51 -23.08 21.78
C ASP A 69 -2.94 -23.43 22.22
N TYR A 70 -3.94 -22.72 21.69
CA TYR A 70 -5.33 -22.84 22.17
C TYR A 70 -6.31 -23.50 21.19
N ALA A 71 -6.21 -23.22 19.89
CA ALA A 71 -7.31 -23.51 18.96
C ALA A 71 -6.89 -24.18 17.64
N ILE A 72 -5.62 -24.06 17.25
CA ILE A 72 -5.12 -24.55 15.95
C ILE A 72 -3.99 -25.54 16.17
N VAL A 73 -4.19 -26.80 15.78
CA VAL A 73 -3.13 -27.81 15.74
C VAL A 73 -2.52 -27.80 14.33
N PRO A 74 -1.25 -27.34 14.15
CA PRO A 74 -0.65 -27.21 12.82
C PRO A 74 -0.63 -28.54 12.05
N GLY A 75 -1.22 -28.56 10.85
CA GLY A 75 -1.30 -29.73 9.99
C GLY A 75 -2.49 -30.65 10.24
N GLU A 76 -3.10 -30.58 11.43
CA GLU A 76 -4.15 -31.50 11.88
C GLU A 76 -5.52 -30.82 11.91
N ILE A 77 -6.28 -30.98 10.83
CA ILE A 77 -7.62 -30.38 10.68
C ILE A 77 -8.58 -30.90 11.76
N ASP A 78 -8.62 -32.22 11.96
CA ASP A 78 -9.60 -32.87 12.83
C ASP A 78 -9.31 -32.65 14.32
N GLU A 79 -8.05 -32.32 14.67
CA GLU A 79 -7.65 -31.99 16.05
C GLU A 79 -7.74 -30.48 16.35
N SER A 80 -7.95 -29.65 15.33
CA SER A 80 -8.07 -28.20 15.48
C SER A 80 -9.49 -27.79 15.89
N GLU A 81 -9.67 -27.40 17.15
CA GLU A 81 -10.95 -26.86 17.67
C GLU A 81 -11.45 -25.68 16.83
N PHE A 82 -10.55 -24.85 16.31
CA PHE A 82 -10.86 -23.79 15.35
C PHE A 82 -11.66 -24.30 14.15
N ILE A 83 -11.23 -25.42 13.54
CA ILE A 83 -11.93 -25.99 12.40
C ILE A 83 -13.27 -26.60 12.82
N ALA A 84 -13.29 -27.34 13.94
CA ALA A 84 -14.50 -27.96 14.46
C ALA A 84 -15.62 -26.92 14.68
N ARG A 85 -15.29 -25.73 15.20
CA ARG A 85 -16.26 -24.66 15.42
C ARG A 85 -16.76 -23.99 14.16
N ILE A 86 -15.92 -23.78 13.13
CA ILE A 86 -16.39 -23.13 11.89
C ILE A 86 -17.23 -24.03 10.98
N VAL A 87 -17.26 -25.34 11.26
CA VAL A 87 -18.07 -26.32 10.51
C VAL A 87 -19.16 -26.98 11.35
N SER A 88 -19.36 -26.54 12.59
CA SER A 88 -20.35 -27.12 13.49
C SER A 88 -21.78 -26.89 12.97
N ASP A 89 -22.62 -27.91 13.08
CA ASP A 89 -24.06 -27.78 12.82
C ASP A 89 -24.83 -27.32 14.08
N ASP A 90 -24.18 -27.25 15.24
CA ASP A 90 -24.76 -26.82 16.51
C ASP A 90 -24.62 -25.29 16.69
N PRO A 91 -25.72 -24.53 16.74
CA PRO A 91 -25.71 -23.07 16.88
C PRO A 91 -24.95 -22.54 18.10
N ASP A 92 -24.88 -23.32 19.19
CA ASP A 92 -24.20 -22.91 20.43
C ASP A 92 -22.67 -23.05 20.36
N THR A 93 -22.16 -23.80 19.38
CA THR A 93 -20.72 -24.04 19.18
C THR A 93 -20.20 -23.49 17.85
N LEU A 94 -21.08 -23.24 16.89
CA LEU A 94 -20.77 -22.66 15.59
C LEU A 94 -20.12 -21.28 15.73
N MET A 95 -19.02 -21.09 15.01
CA MET A 95 -18.32 -19.81 14.90
C MET A 95 -18.24 -19.34 13.44
N PRO A 96 -18.52 -18.06 13.12
CA PRO A 96 -19.02 -17.03 14.03
C PRO A 96 -20.43 -17.36 14.58
N PRO A 97 -20.78 -16.90 15.80
CA PRO A 97 -22.08 -17.16 16.39
C PRO A 97 -23.22 -16.58 15.51
N PRO A 98 -24.40 -17.22 15.41
CA PRO A 98 -25.49 -16.75 14.57
C PRO A 98 -25.96 -15.32 14.87
N ASP A 99 -25.86 -14.88 16.12
CA ASP A 99 -26.24 -13.53 16.58
C ASP A 99 -25.20 -12.45 16.24
N SER A 100 -23.97 -12.84 15.85
CA SER A 100 -22.96 -11.91 15.33
C SER A 100 -23.35 -11.28 13.98
N GLY A 101 -24.28 -11.92 13.25
CA GLY A 101 -24.66 -11.52 11.89
C GLY A 101 -23.58 -11.78 10.83
N LYS A 102 -22.50 -12.49 11.18
CA LYS A 102 -21.41 -12.89 10.28
C LYS A 102 -21.50 -14.38 9.98
N SER A 103 -21.03 -14.77 8.80
CA SER A 103 -20.93 -16.18 8.40
C SER A 103 -19.79 -16.37 7.41
N LEU A 104 -19.27 -17.60 7.36
CA LEU A 104 -18.24 -17.99 6.40
C LEU A 104 -18.89 -18.63 5.17
N THR A 105 -18.38 -18.30 3.99
CA THR A 105 -18.73 -19.03 2.76
C THR A 105 -18.03 -20.38 2.72
N ALA A 106 -18.55 -21.32 1.91
CA ALA A 106 -17.90 -22.61 1.72
C ALA A 106 -16.45 -22.49 1.21
N GLU A 107 -16.18 -21.50 0.37
CA GLU A 107 -14.84 -21.20 -0.13
C GLU A 107 -13.91 -20.70 0.99
N GLN A 108 -14.38 -19.80 1.85
CA GLN A 108 -13.62 -19.32 3.00
C GLN A 108 -13.30 -20.45 3.98
N ILE A 109 -14.26 -21.33 4.26
CA ILE A 109 -14.04 -22.52 5.11
C ILE A 109 -12.95 -23.41 4.51
N GLU A 110 -12.97 -23.65 3.20
CA GLU A 110 -11.95 -24.50 2.57
C GLU A 110 -10.57 -23.84 2.59
N LEU A 111 -10.47 -22.52 2.39
CA LEU A 111 -9.22 -21.78 2.52
C LEU A 111 -8.65 -21.90 3.95
N LEU A 112 -9.49 -21.74 4.97
CA LEU A 112 -9.09 -21.89 6.37
C LEU A 112 -8.63 -23.32 6.69
N LYS A 113 -9.35 -24.34 6.20
CA LYS A 113 -8.95 -25.75 6.33
C LYS A 113 -7.61 -26.04 5.65
N GLN A 114 -7.44 -25.56 4.42
CA GLN A 114 -6.20 -25.73 3.68
C GLN A 114 -5.03 -25.02 4.38
N TRP A 115 -5.25 -23.83 4.92
CA TRP A 115 -4.25 -23.11 5.69
C TRP A 115 -3.82 -23.86 6.95
N VAL A 116 -4.76 -24.40 7.74
CA VAL A 116 -4.44 -25.27 8.89
C VAL A 116 -3.67 -26.52 8.45
N ARG A 117 -4.10 -27.18 7.36
CA ARG A 117 -3.40 -28.33 6.77
C ARG A 117 -1.97 -28.02 6.36
N GLN A 118 -1.68 -26.79 5.95
CA GLN A 118 -0.34 -26.30 5.60
C GLN A 118 0.49 -25.88 6.83
N GLY A 119 0.00 -26.14 8.05
CA GLY A 119 0.69 -25.80 9.30
C GLY A 119 0.32 -24.44 9.87
N ALA A 120 -0.75 -23.82 9.35
CA ALA A 120 -1.20 -22.48 9.71
C ALA A 120 -0.05 -21.46 9.78
N PRO A 121 0.72 -21.26 8.70
CA PRO A 121 1.78 -20.26 8.70
C PRO A 121 1.17 -18.85 8.82
N TYR A 122 1.63 -18.07 9.80
CA TYR A 122 1.29 -16.65 9.89
C TYR A 122 2.31 -15.82 9.12
N GLU A 123 1.87 -14.68 8.62
CA GLU A 123 2.74 -13.67 8.04
C GLU A 123 2.66 -12.38 8.85
N ALA A 124 3.81 -11.72 9.01
CA ALA A 124 3.85 -10.34 9.48
C ALA A 124 3.04 -9.45 8.52
N TYR A 125 2.48 -8.35 9.04
CA TYR A 125 1.73 -7.41 8.21
C TYR A 125 2.59 -6.88 7.08
N TRP A 126 2.07 -6.96 5.84
CA TRP A 126 2.83 -6.75 4.62
C TRP A 126 3.55 -5.39 4.58
N ALA A 127 3.00 -4.36 5.21
CA ALA A 127 3.60 -3.02 5.28
C ALA A 127 4.85 -2.94 6.17
N TYR A 128 5.04 -3.90 7.09
CA TYR A 128 6.19 -3.97 7.99
C TYR A 128 7.21 -5.03 7.57
N VAL A 129 7.00 -5.69 6.43
CA VAL A 129 7.96 -6.62 5.85
C VAL A 129 8.75 -5.89 4.79
N GLN A 130 10.07 -6.06 4.78
CA GLN A 130 10.92 -5.47 3.76
C GLN A 130 10.47 -5.96 2.36
N PRO A 131 10.14 -5.06 1.42
CA PRO A 131 9.68 -5.46 0.10
C PRO A 131 10.82 -6.14 -0.66
N ILE A 132 10.55 -7.33 -1.18
CA ILE A 132 11.48 -8.07 -2.04
C ILE A 132 11.15 -7.73 -3.49
N LYS A 133 12.16 -7.35 -4.27
CA LYS A 133 11.99 -7.02 -5.69
C LYS A 133 11.57 -8.28 -6.47
N PRO A 134 10.34 -8.35 -7.02
CA PRO A 134 9.91 -9.53 -7.77
C PRO A 134 10.67 -9.63 -9.11
N SER A 135 10.82 -10.86 -9.59
CA SER A 135 11.24 -11.10 -10.98
C SER A 135 10.20 -10.53 -11.94
N SER A 136 10.65 -9.88 -13.02
CA SER A 136 9.74 -9.41 -14.06
C SER A 136 9.03 -10.60 -14.74
N PRO A 137 7.74 -10.50 -15.04
CA PRO A 137 7.03 -11.55 -15.77
C PRO A 137 7.54 -11.65 -17.22
N THR A 138 7.26 -12.80 -17.84
CA THR A 138 7.47 -12.96 -19.28
C THR A 138 6.28 -12.34 -19.99
N VAL A 139 6.54 -11.46 -20.96
CA VAL A 139 5.49 -10.76 -21.70
C VAL A 139 5.34 -11.29 -23.12
N SER A 140 4.14 -11.15 -23.67
CA SER A 140 3.82 -11.49 -25.05
C SER A 140 4.46 -10.54 -26.09
N ASP A 141 4.59 -9.25 -25.76
CA ASP A 141 5.09 -8.20 -26.65
C ASP A 141 6.20 -7.35 -26.00
N ARG A 142 7.45 -7.64 -26.39
CA ARG A 142 8.64 -6.90 -25.95
C ARG A 142 8.84 -5.56 -26.68
N ALA A 143 8.14 -5.30 -27.78
CA ALA A 143 8.20 -4.01 -28.47
C ALA A 143 7.28 -2.99 -27.79
N TRP A 144 6.14 -3.44 -27.24
CA TRP A 144 5.26 -2.60 -26.43
C TRP A 144 5.85 -2.35 -25.03
N SER A 145 6.34 -3.39 -24.36
CA SER A 145 6.91 -3.27 -23.01
C SER A 145 8.25 -2.53 -23.02
N ARG A 146 8.29 -1.31 -22.48
CA ARG A 146 9.48 -0.44 -22.48
C ARG A 146 10.29 -0.55 -21.19
N ASP A 147 9.64 -0.88 -20.09
CA ASP A 147 10.26 -1.03 -18.78
C ASP A 147 9.64 -2.17 -17.96
N ARG A 148 10.14 -2.33 -16.73
CA ARG A 148 9.68 -3.41 -15.84
C ARG A 148 8.24 -3.22 -15.37
N ALA A 149 7.73 -1.99 -15.28
CA ALA A 149 6.34 -1.77 -14.90
C ALA A 149 5.41 -2.19 -16.04
N ASP A 150 5.77 -1.89 -17.29
CA ASP A 150 5.04 -2.36 -18.46
C ASP A 150 4.95 -3.89 -18.50
N ASP A 151 5.99 -4.61 -18.03
CA ASP A 151 5.94 -6.07 -17.98
C ASP A 151 4.78 -6.59 -17.11
N PHE A 152 4.56 -6.01 -15.94
CA PHE A 152 3.46 -6.41 -15.05
C PHE A 152 2.10 -6.01 -15.60
N VAL A 153 2.00 -4.84 -16.24
CA VAL A 153 0.77 -4.38 -16.89
C VAL A 153 0.41 -5.32 -18.03
N LEU A 154 1.34 -5.60 -18.93
CA LEU A 154 1.09 -6.47 -20.08
C LEU A 154 0.77 -7.90 -19.67
N SER A 155 1.50 -8.46 -18.71
CA SER A 155 1.19 -9.79 -18.15
C SER A 155 -0.24 -9.85 -17.61
N THR A 156 -0.71 -8.79 -16.95
CA THR A 156 -2.08 -8.74 -16.41
C THR A 156 -3.13 -8.61 -17.52
N LEU A 157 -2.84 -7.81 -18.55
CA LEU A 157 -3.70 -7.65 -19.71
C LEU A 157 -3.84 -8.97 -20.47
N ASP A 158 -2.73 -9.67 -20.72
CA ASP A 158 -2.69 -10.98 -21.38
C ASP A 158 -3.54 -12.01 -20.64
N GLN A 159 -3.38 -12.11 -19.32
CA GLN A 159 -4.18 -13.01 -18.47
C GLN A 159 -5.68 -12.72 -18.54
N ARG A 160 -6.05 -11.46 -18.75
CA ARG A 160 -7.45 -11.01 -18.87
C ARG A 160 -7.96 -11.01 -20.31
N GLY A 161 -7.15 -11.44 -21.29
CA GLY A 161 -7.51 -11.40 -22.70
C GLY A 161 -7.74 -9.97 -23.23
N MET A 162 -7.07 -8.98 -22.63
CA MET A 162 -7.16 -7.57 -22.99
C MET A 162 -5.93 -7.14 -23.78
N THR A 163 -6.08 -6.15 -24.65
CA THR A 163 -4.97 -5.54 -25.40
C THR A 163 -4.68 -4.13 -24.90
N PRO A 164 -3.41 -3.67 -24.98
CA PRO A 164 -3.07 -2.31 -24.62
C PRO A 164 -3.82 -1.26 -25.47
N SER A 165 -4.09 -0.10 -24.87
CA SER A 165 -4.66 1.04 -25.59
C SER A 165 -3.63 1.66 -26.54
N VAL A 166 -4.13 2.30 -27.61
CA VAL A 166 -3.27 3.08 -28.50
C VAL A 166 -2.71 4.30 -27.77
N GLY A 167 -1.47 4.67 -28.10
CA GLY A 167 -0.84 5.87 -27.56
C GLY A 167 -1.63 7.14 -27.92
N ALA A 168 -1.56 8.14 -27.05
CA ALA A 168 -2.15 9.46 -27.32
C ALA A 168 -1.49 10.12 -28.55
N ASP A 169 -2.27 10.91 -29.29
CA ASP A 169 -1.73 11.75 -30.35
C ASP A 169 -0.74 12.79 -29.78
N PRO A 170 0.20 13.31 -30.59
CA PRO A 170 1.23 14.21 -30.08
C PRO A 170 0.71 15.47 -29.38
N ALA A 171 -0.42 16.03 -29.83
CA ALA A 171 -0.98 17.24 -29.22
C ALA A 171 -1.63 16.92 -27.85
N THR A 172 -2.31 15.78 -27.74
CA THR A 172 -2.81 15.29 -26.44
C THR A 172 -1.68 14.95 -25.49
N LEU A 173 -0.64 14.26 -25.97
CA LEU A 173 0.50 13.84 -25.17
C LEU A 173 1.22 15.04 -24.54
N ILE A 174 1.55 16.05 -25.34
CA ILE A 174 2.26 17.24 -24.85
C ILE A 174 1.41 18.07 -23.88
N ARG A 175 0.08 18.09 -24.10
CA ARG A 175 -0.86 18.77 -23.20
C ARG A 175 -0.89 18.09 -21.84
N ARG A 176 -1.06 16.76 -21.79
CA ARG A 176 -1.12 15.99 -20.55
C ARG A 176 0.14 16.18 -19.72
N VAL A 177 1.31 15.88 -20.28
CA VAL A 177 2.57 15.95 -19.53
C VAL A 177 2.88 17.36 -19.02
N THR A 178 2.46 18.40 -19.74
CA THR A 178 2.66 19.79 -19.29
C THR A 178 1.75 20.13 -18.11
N PHE A 179 0.46 19.73 -18.16
CA PHE A 179 -0.43 19.90 -17.01
C PHE A 179 -0.01 19.06 -15.80
N ASP A 180 0.41 17.82 -16.03
CA ASP A 180 0.82 16.92 -14.95
C ASP A 180 2.03 17.49 -14.20
N LEU A 181 3.03 17.98 -14.93
CA LEU A 181 4.28 18.47 -14.34
C LEU A 181 4.22 19.91 -13.84
N THR A 182 3.43 20.80 -14.45
CA THR A 182 3.46 22.23 -14.09
C THR A 182 2.10 22.82 -13.73
N GLY A 183 1.00 22.07 -13.86
CA GLY A 183 -0.35 22.59 -13.65
C GLY A 183 -0.83 23.59 -14.71
N LEU A 184 0.00 23.91 -15.71
CA LEU A 184 -0.25 24.92 -16.72
C LEU A 184 -0.39 24.29 -18.11
N PRO A 185 -1.15 24.91 -19.04
CA PRO A 185 -1.19 24.45 -20.43
C PRO A 185 0.14 24.74 -21.16
N PRO A 186 0.54 23.91 -22.14
CA PRO A 186 1.62 24.27 -23.04
C PRO A 186 1.21 25.45 -23.94
N THR A 187 2.17 26.24 -24.40
CA THR A 187 1.89 27.32 -25.37
C THR A 187 1.59 26.74 -26.76
N PRO A 188 0.82 27.44 -27.61
CA PRO A 188 0.57 26.99 -28.99
C PRO A 188 1.85 26.71 -29.78
N HIS A 189 2.91 27.49 -29.55
CA HIS A 189 4.21 27.28 -30.17
C HIS A 189 4.87 25.97 -29.69
N GLN A 190 4.80 25.65 -28.39
CA GLN A 190 5.36 24.40 -27.85
C GLN A 190 4.63 23.19 -28.45
N VAL A 191 3.30 23.26 -28.57
CA VAL A 191 2.49 22.22 -29.22
C VAL A 191 2.90 22.06 -30.67
N ALA A 192 2.93 23.14 -31.45
CA ALA A 192 3.29 23.09 -32.87
C ALA A 192 4.69 22.51 -33.10
N ARG A 193 5.66 22.88 -32.25
CA ARG A 193 7.04 22.36 -32.31
C ARG A 193 7.08 20.84 -32.07
N PHE A 194 6.39 20.35 -31.05
CA PHE A 194 6.39 18.91 -30.73
C PHE A 194 5.59 18.09 -31.75
N VAL A 195 4.46 18.61 -32.24
CA VAL A 195 3.66 17.93 -33.27
C VAL A 195 4.45 17.78 -34.58
N ALA A 196 5.32 18.74 -34.92
CA ALA A 196 6.19 18.66 -36.09
C ALA A 196 7.33 17.63 -35.96
N ASP A 197 7.74 17.29 -34.73
CA ASP A 197 8.76 16.27 -34.42
C ASP A 197 8.38 15.53 -33.12
N PRO A 198 7.46 14.55 -33.19
CA PRO A 198 6.99 13.82 -32.01
C PRO A 198 7.94 12.67 -31.64
N SER A 199 9.24 12.83 -31.89
CA SER A 199 10.22 11.80 -31.59
C SER A 199 10.39 11.61 -30.07
N PRO A 200 10.79 10.41 -29.61
CA PRO A 200 11.09 10.16 -28.20
C PRO A 200 12.16 11.11 -27.63
N ALA A 201 13.09 11.57 -28.46
CA ALA A 201 14.12 12.54 -28.06
C ALA A 201 13.52 13.94 -27.83
N ALA A 202 12.63 14.40 -28.71
CA ALA A 202 11.92 15.66 -28.53
C ALA A 202 11.02 15.63 -27.28
N TYR A 203 10.36 14.50 -27.02
CA TYR A 203 9.55 14.31 -25.81
C TYR A 203 10.39 14.44 -24.54
N ARG A 204 11.51 13.72 -24.44
CA ARG A 204 12.43 13.82 -23.28
C ARG A 204 12.92 15.23 -23.06
N LYS A 205 13.39 15.90 -24.13
CA LYS A 205 13.85 17.29 -24.03
C LYS A 205 12.76 18.25 -23.53
N HIS A 206 11.50 18.02 -23.91
CA HIS A 206 10.39 18.82 -23.40
C HIS A 206 10.13 18.53 -21.92
N VAL A 207 10.14 17.26 -21.50
CA VAL A 207 10.01 16.85 -20.09
C VAL A 207 11.12 17.46 -19.24
N ASP A 208 12.38 17.37 -19.66
CA ASP A 208 13.52 17.97 -18.93
C ASP A 208 13.32 19.47 -18.70
N ARG A 209 12.81 20.18 -19.72
CA ARG A 209 12.49 21.61 -19.61
C ARG A 209 11.33 21.89 -18.65
N LEU A 210 10.34 20.99 -18.57
CA LEU A 210 9.23 21.12 -17.63
C LEU A 210 9.71 20.89 -16.19
N LEU A 211 10.51 19.85 -15.96
CA LEU A 211 11.08 19.55 -14.63
C LEU A 211 12.01 20.67 -14.14
N ALA A 212 12.75 21.33 -15.04
CA ALA A 212 13.61 22.46 -14.70
C ALA A 212 12.87 23.82 -14.54
N SER A 213 11.53 23.84 -14.69
CA SER A 213 10.73 25.06 -14.56
C SER A 213 10.32 25.28 -13.10
N PRO A 214 10.34 26.52 -12.56
CA PRO A 214 9.86 26.79 -11.19
C PRO A 214 8.42 26.29 -10.93
N ALA A 215 7.56 26.37 -11.96
CA ALA A 215 6.20 25.86 -11.93
C ALA A 215 6.09 24.35 -11.64
N TYR A 216 7.17 23.57 -11.79
CA TYR A 216 7.20 22.17 -11.37
C TYR A 216 7.10 22.04 -9.86
N GLY A 217 8.00 22.70 -9.11
CA GLY A 217 7.97 22.73 -7.65
C GLY A 217 6.66 23.31 -7.13
N GLU A 218 6.16 24.39 -7.72
CA GLU A 218 4.85 24.98 -7.36
C GLU A 218 3.71 23.96 -7.52
N ARG A 219 3.68 23.22 -8.64
CA ARG A 219 2.66 22.20 -8.92
C ARG A 219 2.75 21.03 -7.94
N MET A 220 3.94 20.51 -7.72
CA MET A 220 4.16 19.33 -6.87
C MET A 220 3.96 19.66 -5.39
N ALA A 221 4.30 20.88 -4.97
CA ALA A 221 4.13 21.34 -3.60
C ALA A 221 2.66 21.33 -3.16
N ILE A 222 1.69 21.55 -4.05
CA ILE A 222 0.25 21.54 -3.70
C ILE A 222 -0.11 20.25 -2.96
N TYR A 223 0.28 19.09 -3.51
CA TYR A 223 -0.02 17.79 -2.91
C TYR A 223 0.65 17.61 -1.55
N TRP A 224 1.89 18.10 -1.41
CA TRP A 224 2.60 18.02 -0.15
C TRP A 224 1.98 18.91 0.93
N LEU A 225 1.66 20.15 0.56
CA LEU A 225 1.08 21.16 1.45
C LEU A 225 -0.31 20.73 1.95
N ASP A 226 -1.10 20.04 1.11
CA ASP A 226 -2.35 19.41 1.53
C ASP A 226 -2.12 18.32 2.59
N LEU A 227 -1.14 17.42 2.37
CA LEU A 227 -0.81 16.33 3.29
C LEU A 227 -0.39 16.82 4.67
N VAL A 228 0.40 17.90 4.72
CA VAL A 228 0.87 18.48 5.99
C VAL A 228 -0.12 19.50 6.57
N ARG A 229 -1.24 19.74 5.88
CA ARG A 229 -2.33 20.67 6.26
C ARG A 229 -1.82 22.10 6.45
N PHE A 230 -1.03 22.54 5.48
CA PHE A 230 -0.57 23.92 5.42
C PHE A 230 -1.76 24.88 5.36
N ALA A 231 -1.75 25.88 6.23
CA ALA A 231 -2.71 26.98 6.22
C ALA A 231 -2.03 28.25 6.71
N ASP A 232 -2.38 29.39 6.10
CA ASP A 232 -1.93 30.72 6.54
C ASP A 232 -2.93 31.37 7.53
N THR A 233 -3.81 30.56 8.13
CA THR A 233 -4.77 30.98 9.16
C THR A 233 -4.74 29.99 10.32
N VAL A 234 -5.22 30.44 11.48
CA VAL A 234 -5.61 29.53 12.55
C VAL A 234 -6.96 28.87 12.22
N GLY A 235 -7.46 27.95 13.06
CA GLY A 235 -8.71 27.26 12.71
C GLY A 235 -9.61 26.79 13.85
N TYR A 236 -9.25 26.94 15.14
CA TYR A 236 -10.16 26.48 16.22
C TYR A 236 -11.38 27.37 16.39
N HIS A 237 -11.18 28.69 16.47
CA HIS A 237 -12.23 29.66 16.83
C HIS A 237 -12.45 30.74 15.78
N GLY A 238 -11.63 30.77 14.75
CA GLY A 238 -11.70 31.73 13.66
C GLY A 238 -10.53 31.54 12.71
N ASP A 239 -10.50 32.40 11.70
CA ASP A 239 -9.52 32.36 10.60
C ASP A 239 -8.55 33.54 10.70
N GLN A 240 -8.02 33.80 11.90
CA GLN A 240 -7.02 34.85 12.10
C GLN A 240 -5.73 34.50 11.33
N ASP A 241 -5.12 35.51 10.71
CA ASP A 241 -3.84 35.37 9.99
C ASP A 241 -2.77 34.70 10.86
N HIS A 242 -2.15 33.67 10.28
CA HIS A 242 -1.03 32.95 10.87
C HIS A 242 -0.06 32.57 9.74
N SER A 243 0.78 33.52 9.36
CA SER A 243 1.65 33.35 8.18
C SER A 243 2.74 32.31 8.42
N ILE A 244 2.73 31.25 7.61
CA ILE A 244 3.77 30.22 7.57
C ILE A 244 4.39 30.12 6.16
N THR A 245 4.28 31.19 5.38
CA THR A 245 4.73 31.26 3.98
C THR A 245 6.18 30.81 3.74
N PRO A 246 7.17 31.01 4.66
CA PRO A 246 8.51 30.48 4.45
C PRO A 246 8.56 28.96 4.32
N TYR A 247 7.67 28.23 5.01
CA TYR A 247 7.59 26.76 4.89
C TYR A 247 7.14 26.34 3.50
N ARG A 248 6.13 27.03 2.95
CA ARG A 248 5.66 26.78 1.58
C ARG A 248 6.80 26.97 0.58
N ASP A 249 7.54 28.06 0.72
CA ASP A 249 8.63 28.38 -0.20
C ASP A 249 9.76 27.34 -0.07
N TYR A 250 10.11 26.92 1.14
CA TYR A 250 11.03 25.80 1.38
C TYR A 250 10.61 24.51 0.65
N VAL A 251 9.32 24.12 0.72
CA VAL A 251 8.82 22.91 0.02
C VAL A 251 8.95 23.04 -1.50
N ILE A 252 8.61 24.20 -2.04
CA ILE A 252 8.72 24.48 -3.49
C ILE A 252 10.17 24.38 -3.93
N ASP A 253 11.09 24.99 -3.18
CA ASP A 253 12.51 24.99 -3.49
C ASP A 253 13.12 23.59 -3.36
N ALA A 254 12.79 22.84 -2.30
CA ALA A 254 13.25 21.46 -2.11
C ALA A 254 12.84 20.54 -3.27
N LEU A 255 11.64 20.72 -3.82
CA LEU A 255 11.15 19.96 -4.98
C LEU A 255 11.86 20.38 -6.28
N ASN A 256 12.06 21.68 -6.51
CA ASN A 256 12.77 22.18 -7.68
C ASN A 256 14.26 21.79 -7.68
N ASP A 257 14.88 21.75 -6.51
CA ASP A 257 16.28 21.35 -6.32
C ASP A 257 16.47 19.83 -6.33
N ASN A 258 15.38 19.06 -6.45
CA ASN A 258 15.38 17.60 -6.41
C ASN A 258 16.08 17.07 -5.13
N MET A 259 15.72 17.65 -3.99
CA MET A 259 16.25 17.28 -2.68
C MET A 259 15.99 15.79 -2.39
N PRO A 260 16.99 15.03 -1.91
CA PRO A 260 16.79 13.65 -1.50
C PRO A 260 15.69 13.52 -0.42
N LEU A 261 14.81 12.53 -0.57
CA LEU A 261 13.68 12.33 0.32
C LEU A 261 14.10 12.15 1.79
N ASP A 262 15.23 11.50 2.05
CA ASP A 262 15.75 11.30 3.40
C ASP A 262 16.19 12.61 4.06
N GLN A 263 16.76 13.54 3.28
CA GLN A 263 17.06 14.89 3.73
C GLN A 263 15.78 15.69 3.94
N PHE A 264 14.88 15.71 2.96
CA PHE A 264 13.60 16.41 3.03
C PHE A 264 12.77 16.00 4.25
N ALA A 265 12.74 14.70 4.56
CA ALA A 265 12.09 14.15 5.75
C ALA A 265 12.78 14.61 7.03
N ARG A 266 14.11 14.46 7.12
CA ARG A 266 14.89 14.81 8.32
C ARG A 266 14.76 16.27 8.67
N GLU A 267 14.86 17.17 7.70
CA GLU A 267 14.79 18.61 7.91
C GLU A 267 13.39 19.04 8.39
N GLN A 268 12.31 18.42 7.88
CA GLN A 268 10.96 18.72 8.35
C GLN A 268 10.65 18.16 9.73
N ILE A 269 11.09 16.94 10.02
CA ILE A 269 10.79 16.29 11.30
C ILE A 269 11.65 16.89 12.44
N ALA A 270 12.93 17.16 12.17
CA ALA A 270 13.93 17.44 13.19
C ALA A 270 15.00 18.45 12.75
N GLY A 271 14.69 19.35 11.81
CA GLY A 271 15.65 20.34 11.30
C GLY A 271 16.22 21.26 12.37
N ASP A 272 15.44 21.59 13.41
CA ASP A 272 15.86 22.36 14.57
C ASP A 272 16.78 21.60 15.54
N LEU A 273 16.84 20.28 15.43
CA LEU A 273 17.69 19.40 16.23
C LEU A 273 19.00 19.03 15.51
N LEU A 274 19.19 19.48 14.27
CA LEU A 274 20.44 19.29 13.55
C LEU A 274 21.57 20.12 14.19
N PRO A 275 22.83 19.66 14.16
CA PRO A 275 23.96 20.47 14.58
C PRO A 275 24.07 21.74 13.73
N ASP A 276 24.14 22.91 14.37
CA ASP A 276 24.27 24.23 13.71
C ASP A 276 23.29 24.42 12.52
N PRO A 277 21.96 24.35 12.76
CA PRO A 277 20.98 24.26 11.70
C PRO A 277 20.93 25.55 10.87
N THR A 278 20.75 25.40 9.55
CA THR A 278 20.53 26.54 8.67
C THR A 278 19.15 27.16 8.89
N THR A 279 18.94 28.39 8.42
CA THR A 279 17.60 29.01 8.45
C THR A 279 16.56 28.14 7.75
N ASP A 280 16.91 27.54 6.61
CA ASP A 280 15.98 26.69 5.85
C ASP A 280 15.62 25.42 6.63
N GLN A 281 16.57 24.82 7.35
CA GLN A 281 16.32 23.67 8.22
C GLN A 281 15.42 24.03 9.42
N LEU A 282 15.61 25.24 9.98
CA LEU A 282 14.71 25.77 11.01
C LEU A 282 13.31 26.01 10.44
N VAL A 283 13.19 26.55 9.23
CA VAL A 283 11.92 26.76 8.54
C VAL A 283 11.23 25.43 8.24
N ALA A 284 11.98 24.43 7.75
CA ALA A 284 11.48 23.09 7.47
C ALA A 284 10.90 22.43 8.72
N SER A 285 11.58 22.54 9.87
CA SER A 285 11.08 22.03 11.16
C SER A 285 9.74 22.64 11.60
N GLY A 286 9.36 23.77 10.97
CA GLY A 286 8.04 24.37 11.05
C GLY A 286 6.89 23.44 10.67
N TYR A 287 7.15 22.32 9.98
CA TYR A 287 6.23 21.19 9.81
C TYR A 287 5.50 20.82 11.12
N ASN A 288 6.22 20.76 12.25
CA ASN A 288 5.66 20.44 13.56
C ASN A 288 4.69 21.52 14.10
N ARG A 289 4.53 22.63 13.39
CA ARG A 289 3.61 23.74 13.71
C ARG A 289 2.51 23.92 12.67
N LEU A 290 2.45 23.06 11.64
CA LEU A 290 1.36 23.01 10.66
C LEU A 290 0.15 22.25 11.22
N LEU A 291 -0.37 22.79 12.31
CA LEU A 291 -1.51 22.27 13.03
C LEU A 291 -2.50 23.38 13.26
N GLN A 292 -3.78 23.02 13.33
CA GLN A 292 -4.83 23.94 13.72
C GLN A 292 -4.42 24.60 15.03
N THR A 293 -4.29 25.92 15.05
CA THR A 293 -3.83 26.67 16.22
C THR A 293 -4.97 27.57 16.73
N SER A 294 -4.84 28.10 17.94
CA SER A 294 -5.77 29.08 18.49
C SER A 294 -5.02 30.37 18.84
N HIS A 295 -5.60 31.51 18.46
CA HIS A 295 -5.20 32.84 18.92
C HIS A 295 -6.23 33.44 19.90
N GLU A 296 -7.18 32.64 20.39
CA GLU A 296 -8.22 33.10 21.29
C GLU A 296 -7.63 33.44 22.68
N GLY A 297 -8.12 34.53 23.28
CA GLY A 297 -7.88 34.81 24.69
C GLY A 297 -8.67 33.86 25.58
N GLY A 298 -8.02 33.32 26.62
CA GLY A 298 -8.70 32.46 27.60
C GLY A 298 -8.60 30.96 27.31
N VAL A 299 -7.79 30.55 26.33
CA VAL A 299 -7.47 29.13 26.07
C VAL A 299 -6.91 28.44 27.32
N GLN A 300 -7.23 27.16 27.45
CA GLN A 300 -6.79 26.30 28.54
C GLN A 300 -5.45 25.69 28.12
N PRO A 301 -4.30 26.14 28.65
CA PRO A 301 -3.01 25.82 28.02
C PRO A 301 -2.70 24.32 28.02
N LYS A 302 -3.14 23.59 29.05
CA LYS A 302 -2.95 22.14 29.15
C LYS A 302 -3.75 21.36 28.10
N GLU A 303 -4.97 21.81 27.82
CA GLU A 303 -5.83 21.18 26.80
C GLU A 303 -5.23 21.34 25.41
N TYR A 304 -4.88 22.57 25.04
CA TYR A 304 -4.29 22.85 23.73
C TYR A 304 -2.92 22.21 23.53
N LEU A 305 -2.08 22.13 24.58
CA LEU A 305 -0.82 21.40 24.50
C LEU A 305 -1.04 19.92 24.16
N ALA A 306 -2.04 19.28 24.78
CA ALA A 306 -2.38 17.89 24.50
C ALA A 306 -2.94 17.71 23.08
N ILE A 307 -3.84 18.62 22.66
CA ILE A 307 -4.42 18.61 21.30
C ILE A 307 -3.34 18.79 20.23
N TYR A 308 -2.42 19.73 20.41
CA TYR A 308 -1.31 19.97 19.46
C TYR A 308 -0.36 18.78 19.39
N ALA A 309 -0.04 18.16 20.53
CA ALA A 309 0.77 16.95 20.56
C ALA A 309 0.08 15.78 19.82
N ALA A 310 -1.22 15.57 20.04
CA ALA A 310 -2.00 14.55 19.36
C ALA A 310 -2.06 14.78 17.84
N ASP A 311 -2.25 16.03 17.40
CA ASP A 311 -2.29 16.36 15.97
C ASP A 311 -0.95 16.09 15.27
N ARG A 312 0.18 16.44 15.92
CA ARG A 312 1.52 16.12 15.39
C ARG A 312 1.71 14.63 15.20
N ILE A 313 1.32 13.82 16.18
CA ILE A 313 1.42 12.36 16.09
C ILE A 313 0.56 11.83 14.95
N ARG A 314 -0.69 12.31 14.84
CA ARG A 314 -1.61 11.91 13.76
C ARG A 314 -1.05 12.24 12.37
N ASN A 315 -0.55 13.46 12.17
CA ASN A 315 0.02 13.82 10.88
C ASN A 315 1.28 13.03 10.57
N PHE A 316 2.15 12.88 11.58
CA PHE A 316 3.38 12.15 11.40
C PHE A 316 3.10 10.69 11.00
N SER A 317 2.17 10.04 11.68
CA SER A 317 1.81 8.67 11.36
C SER A 317 1.21 8.56 9.96
N GLU A 318 0.32 9.47 9.58
CA GLU A 318 -0.34 9.43 8.27
C GLU A 318 0.63 9.74 7.12
N VAL A 319 1.40 10.83 7.23
CA VAL A 319 2.25 11.35 6.15
C VAL A 319 3.54 10.54 6.00
N TRP A 320 4.21 10.20 7.10
CA TRP A 320 5.53 9.58 7.05
C TRP A 320 5.51 8.07 7.26
N MET A 321 4.57 7.56 8.07
CA MET A 321 4.47 6.12 8.33
C MET A 321 3.42 5.42 7.45
N GLY A 322 2.51 6.16 6.81
CA GLY A 322 1.36 5.58 6.12
C GLY A 322 0.40 4.84 7.07
N ALA A 323 0.34 5.25 8.34
CA ALA A 323 -0.40 4.57 9.41
C ALA A 323 -1.37 5.52 10.13
N THR A 324 -2.53 5.00 10.54
CA THR A 324 -3.61 5.77 11.17
C THR A 324 -3.59 5.66 12.69
N VAL A 325 -2.68 6.38 13.36
CA VAL A 325 -2.55 6.33 14.83
C VAL A 325 -3.51 7.31 15.54
N GLY A 326 -4.36 8.04 14.81
CA GLY A 326 -5.25 9.06 15.37
C GLY A 326 -6.21 8.55 16.46
N CYS A 327 -6.65 7.28 16.39
CA CYS A 327 -7.52 6.68 17.41
C CYS A 327 -6.85 6.58 18.80
N ALA A 328 -5.51 6.51 18.84
CA ALA A 328 -4.73 6.41 20.07
C ALA A 328 -4.81 7.68 20.94
N GLN A 329 -5.41 8.76 20.43
CA GLN A 329 -5.66 9.97 21.21
C GLN A 329 -6.65 9.70 22.37
N CYS A 330 -7.61 8.81 22.19
CA CYS A 330 -8.71 8.60 23.14
C CYS A 330 -8.82 7.15 23.66
N HIS A 331 -8.21 6.20 22.97
CA HIS A 331 -8.31 4.77 23.27
C HIS A 331 -6.96 4.09 23.13
N ASP A 332 -6.80 2.92 23.74
CA ASP A 332 -5.74 2.01 23.34
C ASP A 332 -6.02 1.57 21.88
N HIS A 333 -5.00 1.57 21.02
CA HIS A 333 -5.18 1.33 19.58
C HIS A 333 -5.72 -0.09 19.34
N LYS A 334 -6.88 -0.19 18.67
CA LYS A 334 -7.69 -1.41 18.59
C LYS A 334 -7.57 -2.18 17.28
N TYR A 335 -7.08 -1.58 16.19
CA TYR A 335 -7.32 -2.13 14.84
C TYR A 335 -6.16 -2.05 13.84
N ASP A 336 -5.10 -1.29 14.12
CA ASP A 336 -3.90 -1.32 13.28
C ASP A 336 -2.94 -2.41 13.80
N PRO A 337 -2.20 -3.07 12.91
CA PRO A 337 -1.28 -4.17 13.25
C PRO A 337 -0.20 -3.81 14.26
#